data_AF-A0A6I1I0J6-F1
#
_entry.id   AF-A0A6I1I0J6-F1
#
_cell.length_a   1.000
_cell.length_b   1.000
_cell.length_c   1.000
_cell.angle_alpha   90.00
_cell.angle_beta   90.00
_cell.angle_gamma   90.00
#
_symmetry.space_group_name_H-M   'P 1'
#
loop_
_entity.id
_entity.type
_entity.pdbx_description
1 polymer ?
#
loop_
_entity_poly.entity_id
_entity_poly.type
_entity_poly.pdbx_seq_one_letter_code
_entity_poly.pdbx_strand_id
1 'polypeptide(L)'
;MKPSYYTSVHFLIAPANRLDGTCCEVQVRTLFEEVWGEIDHSINYPNKTDQTANIEQLRVLSKLVSTGSRLADSIFKIHEERGA
;
A
#
# COMPACT_ATOMS: atom_id res chain seq x y z
N MET A 1 -1.42 -6.15 -16.85
CA MET A 1 -1.43 -4.98 -15.95
C MET A 1 -2.38 -5.32 -14.81
N LYS A 2 -1.95 -5.30 -13.54
CA LYS A 2 -2.90 -5.48 -12.43
C LYS A 2 -3.90 -4.31 -12.43
N PRO A 3 -5.21 -4.54 -12.28
CA PRO A 3 -6.22 -3.48 -12.34
C PRO A 3 -6.20 -2.55 -11.11
N SER A 4 -5.58 -2.95 -10.00
CA SER A 4 -5.29 -2.08 -8.86
C SER A 4 -3.80 -1.71 -8.84
N TYR A 5 -3.50 -0.43 -8.58
CA TYR A 5 -2.15 0.11 -8.36
C TYR A 5 -1.58 -0.29 -6.99
N TYR A 6 -2.08 -1.38 -6.42
CA TYR A 6 -1.80 -1.81 -5.06
C TYR A 6 -0.58 -2.74 -5.06
N THR A 7 0.52 -2.26 -4.48
CA THR A 7 1.75 -3.00 -4.24
C THR A 7 1.85 -3.27 -2.74
N SER A 8 1.60 -4.51 -2.33
CA SER A 8 1.86 -4.95 -0.97
C SER A 8 2.27 -6.41 -1.01
N VAL A 9 3.16 -6.80 -0.09
CA VAL A 9 3.54 -8.19 0.12
C VAL A 9 2.69 -8.74 1.25
N HIS A 10 1.98 -9.83 0.98
CA HIS A 10 1.07 -10.47 1.92
C HIS A 10 1.66 -11.82 2.35
N PHE A 11 1.95 -11.96 3.63
CA PHE A 11 2.36 -13.23 4.24
C PHE A 11 1.18 -13.85 4.97
N LEU A 12 0.95 -15.14 4.75
CA LEU A 12 0.05 -15.94 5.55
C LEU A 12 0.88 -16.78 6.52
N ILE A 13 0.71 -16.51 7.82
CA ILE A 13 1.45 -17.15 8.90
C ILE A 13 0.48 -18.02 9.67
N ALA A 14 0.76 -19.31 9.76
CA ALA A 14 -0.01 -20.26 10.57
C ALA A 14 0.91 -20.86 11.65
N PRO A 15 0.44 -21.01 12.91
CA PRO A 15 1.22 -21.69 13.94
C PRO A 15 1.39 -23.16 13.59
N ALA A 16 2.63 -23.64 13.51
CA ALA A 16 2.93 -25.04 13.17
C ALA A 16 2.30 -26.06 14.13
N ASN A 17 1.99 -25.63 15.36
CA ASN A 17 1.55 -26.51 16.44
C ASN A 17 0.04 -26.38 16.75
N ARG A 18 -0.72 -25.60 15.98
CA ARG A 18 -2.18 -25.45 16.17
C ARG A 18 -2.93 -26.05 14.98
N LEU A 19 -3.78 -27.02 15.28
CA LEU A 19 -4.63 -27.73 14.32
C LEU A 19 -5.99 -27.04 14.11
N ASP A 20 -6.21 -25.87 14.73
CA ASP A 20 -7.47 -25.13 14.67
C ASP A 20 -7.66 -24.35 13.35
N GLY A 21 -6.68 -24.40 12.43
CA GLY A 21 -6.75 -23.74 11.13
C GLY A 21 -6.58 -22.22 11.19
N THR A 22 -6.18 -21.67 12.34
CA THR A 22 -5.97 -20.22 12.49
C THR A 22 -4.79 -19.76 11.63
N CYS A 23 -5.02 -18.74 10.80
CA CYS A 23 -4.00 -18.08 10.00
C CYS A 23 -4.02 -16.58 10.29
N CYS A 24 -2.84 -15.97 10.38
CA CYS A 24 -2.64 -14.54 10.47
C CYS A 24 -2.10 -14.01 9.16
N GLU A 25 -2.66 -12.91 8.67
CA GLU A 25 -2.12 -12.20 7.51
C GLU A 25 -1.24 -11.05 7.98
N VAL A 26 0.00 -10.99 7.48
CA VAL A 26 0.92 -9.88 7.69
C VAL A 26 1.13 -9.18 6.36
N GLN A 27 0.74 -7.92 6.28
CA GLN A 27 0.94 -7.09 5.10
C GLN A 27 2.12 -6.15 5.33
N VAL A 28 3.11 -6.21 4.44
CA VAL A 28 4.24 -5.28 4.44
C VAL A 28 3.99 -4.25 3.35
N ARG A 29 4.02 -2.98 3.77
CA ARG A 29 3.78 -1.79 2.93
C ARG A 29 4.70 -0.66 3.37
N THR A 30 5.03 0.22 2.45
CA THR A 30 5.58 1.54 2.75
C THR A 30 4.50 2.43 3.36
N LEU A 31 4.90 3.49 4.08
CA LEU A 31 3.96 4.49 4.60
C LEU A 31 3.13 5.14 3.50
N PHE A 32 3.71 5.33 2.32
CA PHE A 32 3.03 5.88 1.15
C PHE A 32 1.90 4.94 0.66
N GLU A 33 2.19 3.65 0.53
CA GLU A 33 1.19 2.64 0.17
C GLU A 33 0.09 2.51 1.23
N GLU A 34 0.44 2.66 2.51
CA GLU A 34 -0.53 2.61 3.60
C GLU A 34 -1.50 3.80 3.57
N VAL A 35 -0.99 5.02 3.38
CA VAL A 35 -1.83 6.22 3.23
C VAL A 35 -2.82 6.07 2.08
N TRP A 36 -2.37 5.55 0.94
CA TRP A 36 -3.27 5.27 -0.18
C TRP A 36 -4.31 4.21 0.16
N GLY A 37 -3.87 3.11 0.78
CA GLY A 37 -4.71 1.98 1.15
C GLY A 37 -5.83 2.36 2.12
N GLU A 38 -5.53 3.15 3.16
CA GLU A 38 -6.52 3.61 4.15
C GLU A 38 -7.57 4.55 3.52
N ILE A 39 -7.15 5.44 2.62
CA ILE A 39 -8.06 6.36 1.93
C ILE A 39 -8.94 5.61 0.94
N ASP A 40 -8.36 4.72 0.12
CA ASP A 40 -9.11 3.87 -0.81
C ASP A 40 -10.12 2.99 -0.05
N HIS A 41 -9.68 2.36 1.05
CA HIS A 41 -10.53 1.52 1.89
C HIS A 41 -11.68 2.31 2.50
N SER A 42 -11.41 3.50 3.07
CA SER A 42 -12.45 4.35 3.66
C SER A 42 -13.53 4.78 2.67
N ILE A 43 -13.21 4.87 1.38
CA ILE A 43 -14.15 5.27 0.32
C ILE A 43 -14.85 4.06 -0.32
N ASN A 44 -14.15 2.95 -0.47
CA ASN A 44 -14.61 1.80 -1.24
C ASN A 44 -15.09 0.61 -0.40
N TYR A 45 -14.92 0.66 0.93
CA TYR A 45 -15.38 -0.38 1.83
C TYR A 45 -16.63 0.07 2.63
N PRO A 46 -17.63 -0.82 2.82
CA PRO A 46 -17.76 -2.15 2.24
C PRO A 46 -18.23 -2.13 0.77
N ASN A 47 -18.80 -1.01 0.31
CA ASN A 47 -19.35 -0.86 -1.03
C ASN A 47 -18.52 0.13 -1.83
N LYS A 48 -18.11 -0.26 -3.04
CA LYS A 48 -17.34 0.61 -3.92
C LYS A 48 -18.12 1.84 -4.32
N THR A 49 -17.44 2.97 -4.38
CA THR A 49 -18.03 4.20 -4.92
C THR A 49 -18.22 4.07 -6.43
N ASP A 50 -19.35 4.58 -6.93
CA ASP A 50 -19.67 4.73 -8.35
C ASP A 50 -19.39 6.16 -8.86
N GLN A 51 -19.07 7.08 -7.94
CA GLN A 51 -18.80 8.47 -8.27
C GLN A 51 -17.47 8.60 -9.03
N THR A 52 -17.55 9.00 -10.29
CA THR A 52 -16.38 9.19 -11.16
C THR A 52 -15.36 10.15 -10.56
N ALA A 53 -15.81 11.19 -9.85
CA ALA A 53 -14.92 12.13 -9.17
C ALA A 53 -14.00 11.42 -8.16
N ASN A 54 -14.55 10.58 -7.28
CA ASN A 54 -13.76 9.85 -6.28
C ASN A 54 -12.78 8.88 -6.95
N ILE A 55 -13.23 8.15 -7.97
CA ILE A 55 -12.39 7.20 -8.72
C ILE A 55 -11.18 7.90 -9.34
N GLU A 56 -11.38 9.06 -9.98
CA GLU A 56 -10.29 9.81 -10.59
C GLU A 56 -9.36 10.42 -9.54
N GLN A 57 -9.87 10.93 -8.42
CA GLN A 57 -9.02 11.42 -7.33
C GLN A 57 -8.16 10.31 -6.72
N LEU A 58 -8.73 9.12 -6.47
CA LEU A 58 -7.99 7.95 -5.97
C LEU A 58 -6.91 7.49 -6.95
N ARG A 59 -7.15 7.60 -8.27
CA ARG A 59 -6.16 7.33 -9.31
C ARG A 59 -5.05 8.37 -9.35
N VAL A 60 -5.36 9.65 -9.14
CA VAL A 60 -4.34 10.70 -9.04
C VAL A 60 -3.48 10.47 -7.79
N LEU A 61 -4.12 10.17 -6.66
CA LEU A 61 -3.44 9.88 -5.40
C LEU A 61 -2.48 8.68 -5.54
N SER A 62 -2.87 7.60 -6.20
CA SER A 62 -1.99 6.43 -6.39
C SER A 62 -0.69 6.78 -7.15
N LYS A 63 -0.78 7.68 -8.14
CA LYS A 63 0.38 8.17 -8.89
C LYS A 63 1.29 9.07 -8.04
N LEU A 64 0.70 9.91 -7.19
CA LEU A 64 1.45 10.76 -6.25
C LEU A 64 2.18 9.92 -5.22
N VAL A 65 1.52 8.91 -4.67
CA VAL A 65 2.09 7.93 -3.74
C VAL A 65 3.30 7.22 -4.33
N SER A 66 3.18 6.69 -5.55
CA SER A 66 4.31 6.07 -6.26
C SER A 66 5.46 7.04 -6.53
N THR A 67 5.15 8.30 -6.85
CA THR A 67 6.17 9.33 -7.10
C THR A 67 6.83 9.80 -5.81
N GLY A 68 6.07 9.96 -4.74
CA GLY A 68 6.53 10.31 -3.40
C GLY A 68 7.47 9.25 -2.84
N SER A 69 7.15 7.96 -3.03
CA SER A 69 8.04 6.86 -2.65
C SER A 69 9.40 6.96 -3.34
N ARG A 70 9.44 7.15 -4.66
CA ARG A 70 10.69 7.29 -5.41
C ARG A 70 11.50 8.52 -5.00
N LEU A 71 10.82 9.62 -4.69
CA LEU A 71 11.47 10.83 -4.19
C LEU A 71 12.08 10.60 -2.81
N ALA A 72 11.36 9.94 -1.90
CA ALA A 72 11.87 9.57 -0.58
C ALA A 72 13.12 8.68 -0.71
N ASP A 73 13.08 7.66 -1.56
CA ASP A 73 14.23 6.79 -1.83
C ASP A 73 15.44 7.60 -2.32
N SER A 74 15.22 8.56 -3.22
CA SER A 74 16.29 9.45 -3.71
C SER A 74 16.86 10.35 -2.61
N ILE A 75 16.03 10.86 -1.71
CA ILE A 75 16.47 11.69 -0.59
C ILE A 75 17.36 10.89 0.36
N PHE A 76 16.92 9.68 0.75
CA PHE A 76 17.69 8.82 1.64
C PHE A 76 19.01 8.38 1.00
N LYS A 77 18.99 8.02 -0.28
CA LYS A 77 20.22 7.68 -1.02
C LYS A 77 21.24 8.82 -0.99
N ILE A 78 20.82 10.06 -1.26
CA ILE A 78 21.72 11.23 -1.22
C ILE A 78 22.23 11.49 0.20
N HIS A 79 21.41 11.27 1.22
CA HIS A 79 21.81 11.45 2.61
C HIS A 79 22.86 10.42 3.03
N GLU A 80 22.68 9.15 2.68
CA GLU A 80 23.62 8.06 2.96
C GLU A 80 24.97 8.27 2.24
N GLU A 81 24.96 8.71 0.99
CA GLU A 81 26.17 9.01 0.21
C GLU A 81 27.01 10.16 0.80
N ARG A 82 26.41 11.07 1.59
CA ARG A 82 27.15 12.16 2.28
C ARG A 82 27.78 11.74 3.61
N GLY A 83 27.42 10.57 4.12
CA GLY A 83 27.94 10.01 5.38
C GLY A 83 29.11 9.03 5.22
N ALA A 84 29.54 8.76 3.98
CA ALA A 84 30.64 7.87 3.63
C ALA A 84 31.93 8.62 3.28
#